data_AF-A0A6N0HYH2-F1
#
_entry.id   AF-A0A6N0HYH2-F1
#
_cell.length_a   1.000
_cell.length_b   1.000
_cell.length_c   1.000
_cell.angle_alpha   90.00
_cell.angle_beta   90.00
_cell.angle_gamma   90.00
#
_symmetry.space_group_name_H-M   'P 1'
#
loop_
_entity.id
_entity.type
_entity.pdbx_description
1 polymer ?
#
loop_
_entity_poly.entity_id
_entity_poly.type
_entity_poly.pdbx_seq_one_letter_code
_entity_poly.pdbx_strand_id
1 'polypeptide(L)'
;MFIGHFAAGFAAKSVAPKLSLGLLFIAAQFVDLLWPTLLLFGVEQVQIVPGATVVTPLIFEDYPVSHSLLAVVLWGVLLGGGYYLLRRDRIGAALLMLLVVSHWTLDTLVHQPDLPLLPGSDFMVGLNAWSSLPLTLLIELSLFTLGVWLYLRVTEAIDRVGVWALWGLILFLLTIYAGNLFGEPPPNVEMIAWVGHAQWLLVLWGFWIDRHRRVTIDA
;
A
#
# COMPACT_ATOMS: atom_id res chain seq x y z
N MET A 1 -5.83 2.56 -3.38
CA MET A 1 -6.53 2.10 -2.13
C MET A 1 -5.63 2.44 -0.92
N PHE A 2 -6.08 2.61 0.34
CA PHE A 2 -5.11 2.92 1.43
C PHE A 2 -4.80 1.70 2.32
N ILE A 3 -5.71 1.35 3.23
CA ILE A 3 -5.47 0.29 4.21
C ILE A 3 -5.35 -1.09 3.58
N GLY A 4 -5.95 -1.30 2.39
CA GLY A 4 -5.86 -2.59 1.71
C GLY A 4 -4.45 -2.94 1.22
N HIS A 5 -3.59 -1.97 0.91
CA HIS A 5 -2.20 -2.26 0.56
C HIS A 5 -1.38 -2.65 1.80
N PHE A 6 -1.56 -1.92 2.91
CA PHE A 6 -1.01 -2.35 4.21
C PHE A 6 -1.50 -3.74 4.61
N ALA A 7 -2.75 -4.08 4.29
CA ALA A 7 -3.30 -5.41 4.52
C ALA A 7 -2.52 -6.51 3.77
N ALA A 8 -2.17 -6.27 2.51
CA ALA A 8 -1.35 -7.21 1.74
C ALA A 8 0.03 -7.41 2.39
N GLY A 9 0.65 -6.33 2.88
CA GLY A 9 1.91 -6.39 3.63
C GLY A 9 1.80 -7.20 4.93
N PHE A 10 0.73 -6.99 5.72
CA PHE A 10 0.45 -7.80 6.91
C PHE A 10 0.25 -9.28 6.56
N ALA A 11 -0.59 -9.57 5.57
CA ALA A 11 -0.90 -10.93 5.12
C ALA A 11 0.36 -11.68 4.65
N ALA A 12 1.24 -11.00 3.91
CA ALA A 12 2.46 -11.58 3.37
C ALA A 12 3.43 -12.10 4.45
N LYS A 13 3.36 -11.59 5.68
CA LYS A 13 4.13 -12.14 6.81
C LYS A 13 3.78 -13.60 7.09
N SER A 14 2.54 -14.04 6.80
CA SER A 14 2.15 -15.45 6.94
C SER A 14 2.78 -16.37 5.90
N VAL A 15 3.21 -15.82 4.75
CA VAL A 15 3.82 -16.57 3.64
C VAL A 15 5.35 -16.56 3.72
N ALA A 16 5.96 -15.42 4.06
CA ALA A 16 7.40 -15.30 4.30
C ALA A 16 7.68 -14.66 5.67
N PRO A 17 7.58 -15.42 6.77
CA PRO A 17 7.72 -14.88 8.12
C PRO A 17 9.10 -14.27 8.41
N LYS A 18 10.12 -14.71 7.67
CA LYS A 18 11.51 -14.22 7.77
C LYS A 18 11.67 -12.79 7.22
N LEU A 19 10.77 -12.32 6.36
CA LEU A 19 10.81 -10.94 5.87
C LEU A 19 10.30 -9.98 6.95
N SER A 20 11.00 -8.87 7.17
CA SER A 20 10.53 -7.79 8.06
C SER A 20 9.21 -7.19 7.55
N LEU A 21 8.27 -6.91 8.45
CA LEU A 21 7.04 -6.18 8.19
C LEU A 21 7.32 -4.84 7.48
N GLY A 22 8.36 -4.11 7.89
CA GLY A 22 8.76 -2.86 7.23
C GLY A 22 9.08 -3.05 5.74
N LEU A 23 9.80 -4.11 5.38
CA LEU A 23 10.09 -4.43 3.97
C LEU A 23 8.85 -4.90 3.20
N LEU A 24 7.93 -5.63 3.86
CA LEU A 24 6.65 -6.00 3.28
C LEU A 24 5.78 -4.76 2.99
N PHE A 25 5.81 -3.76 3.87
CA PHE A 25 5.16 -2.46 3.62
C PHE A 25 5.84 -1.67 2.51
N ILE A 26 7.18 -1.66 2.43
CA ILE A 26 7.86 -1.04 1.28
C ILE A 26 7.37 -1.66 -0.03
N ALA A 27 7.27 -2.99 -0.12
CA ALA A 27 6.81 -3.63 -1.34
C ALA A 27 5.33 -3.35 -1.63
N ALA A 28 4.46 -3.51 -0.63
CA ALA A 28 3.02 -3.31 -0.81
C ALA A 28 2.65 -1.86 -1.11
N GLN A 29 3.43 -0.89 -0.60
CA GLN A 29 3.21 0.54 -0.78
C GLN A 29 4.16 1.17 -1.80
N PHE A 30 4.95 0.37 -2.54
CA PHE A 30 6.11 0.88 -3.27
C PHE A 30 5.76 2.04 -4.21
N VAL A 31 4.69 1.86 -4.99
CA VAL A 31 4.27 2.87 -5.98
C VAL A 31 3.64 4.09 -5.32
N ASP A 32 2.98 3.93 -4.18
CA ASP A 32 2.49 5.02 -3.33
C ASP A 32 3.59 5.76 -2.57
N LEU A 33 4.74 5.11 -2.31
CA LEU A 33 5.92 5.78 -1.77
C LEU A 33 6.70 6.55 -2.84
N LEU A 34 6.57 6.10 -4.10
CA LEU A 34 7.20 6.71 -5.27
C LEU A 34 6.40 7.89 -5.81
N TRP A 35 5.08 7.73 -5.97
CA TRP A 35 4.16 8.69 -6.59
C TRP A 35 4.27 10.12 -6.03
N PRO A 36 4.33 10.35 -4.71
CA PRO A 36 4.55 11.68 -4.14
C PRO A 36 5.77 12.41 -4.70
N THR A 37 6.87 11.69 -4.92
CA THR A 37 8.09 12.25 -5.51
C THR A 37 7.81 12.70 -6.95
N LEU A 38 7.11 11.87 -7.71
CA LEU A 38 6.77 12.14 -9.11
C LEU A 38 5.81 13.32 -9.26
N LEU A 39 4.87 13.49 -8.32
CA LEU A 39 4.02 14.67 -8.21
C LEU A 39 4.84 15.94 -7.98
N LEU A 40 5.78 15.94 -7.03
CA LEU A 40 6.62 17.12 -6.74
C LEU A 40 7.50 17.53 -7.92
N PHE A 41 7.95 16.57 -8.73
CA PHE A 41 8.70 16.84 -9.96
C PHE A 41 7.80 17.13 -11.18
N GLY A 42 6.49 17.04 -11.04
CA GLY A 42 5.53 17.23 -12.13
C GLY A 42 5.58 16.14 -13.21
N VAL A 43 6.23 15.00 -12.94
CA VAL A 43 6.31 13.84 -13.86
C VAL A 43 4.96 13.17 -13.98
N GLU A 44 4.18 13.17 -12.91
CA GLU A 44 2.81 12.66 -12.85
C GLU A 44 1.90 13.74 -12.29
N GLN A 45 0.64 13.74 -12.69
CA GLN A 45 -0.34 14.78 -12.38
C GLN A 45 -1.62 14.19 -11.80
N VAL A 46 -2.18 14.93 -10.86
CA VAL A 46 -3.45 14.65 -10.20
C VAL A 46 -4.18 15.96 -9.99
N GLN A 47 -5.50 15.92 -10.10
CA GLN A 47 -6.37 17.05 -9.85
C GLN A 47 -7.23 16.78 -8.63
N ILE A 48 -7.45 17.82 -7.83
CA ILE A 48 -8.37 17.77 -6.69
C ILE A 48 -9.72 18.31 -7.17
N VAL A 49 -10.69 17.40 -7.32
CA VAL A 49 -12.06 17.70 -7.69
C VAL A 49 -12.99 17.11 -6.62
N PRO A 50 -13.47 17.94 -5.67
CA PRO A 50 -14.41 17.50 -4.66
C PRO A 50 -15.63 16.82 -5.30
N GLY A 51 -15.91 15.58 -4.89
CA GLY A 51 -17.00 14.78 -5.45
C GLY A 51 -16.65 13.99 -6.71
N ALA A 52 -15.37 13.90 -7.13
CA ALA A 52 -14.93 13.03 -8.22
C ALA A 52 -15.38 11.57 -8.03
N THR A 53 -15.29 11.08 -6.78
CA THR A 53 -15.96 9.87 -6.31
C THR A 53 -16.63 10.17 -4.96
N VAL A 54 -17.28 9.16 -4.36
CA VAL A 54 -17.81 9.26 -2.98
C VAL A 54 -16.69 9.21 -1.94
N VAL A 55 -15.55 8.57 -2.26
CA VAL A 55 -14.49 8.25 -1.29
C VAL A 55 -13.25 9.13 -1.43
N THR A 56 -12.85 9.42 -2.67
CA THR A 56 -11.67 10.24 -2.99
C THR A 56 -12.07 11.48 -3.80
N PRO A 57 -11.55 12.67 -3.45
CA PRO A 57 -11.74 13.89 -4.23
C PRO A 57 -10.71 14.03 -5.36
N LEU A 58 -10.07 12.94 -5.78
CA LEU A 58 -8.96 12.97 -6.73
C LEU A 58 -9.40 12.47 -8.11
N ILE A 59 -8.95 13.17 -9.15
CA ILE A 59 -8.91 12.68 -10.53
C ILE A 59 -7.44 12.47 -10.86
N PHE A 60 -7.07 11.23 -11.16
CA PHE A 60 -5.71 10.89 -11.56
C PHE A 60 -5.56 11.17 -13.06
N GLU A 61 -4.91 12.28 -13.41
CA GLU A 61 -4.85 12.77 -14.80
C GLU A 61 -3.81 12.03 -15.64
N ASP A 62 -2.58 11.89 -15.12
CA ASP A 62 -1.48 11.17 -15.77
C ASP A 62 -0.52 10.63 -14.73
N TYR A 63 -0.46 9.31 -14.58
CA TYR A 63 0.33 8.63 -13.55
C TYR A 63 0.88 7.26 -14.00
N PRO A 64 1.44 7.16 -15.23
CA PRO A 64 1.85 5.88 -15.81
C PRO A 64 3.19 5.33 -15.28
N VAL A 65 4.05 6.16 -14.70
CA VAL A 65 5.38 5.77 -14.19
C VAL A 65 5.25 5.03 -12.86
N SER A 66 4.31 5.43 -12.00
CA SER A 66 4.02 4.75 -10.74
C SER A 66 2.95 3.67 -10.91
N HIS A 67 1.86 3.94 -11.66
CA HIS A 67 0.65 3.10 -11.61
C HIS A 67 0.21 2.51 -12.96
N SER A 68 1.04 2.51 -14.01
CA SER A 68 0.76 1.61 -15.13
C SER A 68 1.09 0.16 -14.78
N LEU A 69 0.30 -0.81 -15.25
CA LEU A 69 0.57 -2.23 -14.98
C LEU A 69 2.00 -2.63 -15.40
N LEU A 70 2.45 -2.17 -16.57
CA LEU A 70 3.83 -2.40 -17.01
C LEU A 70 4.86 -1.80 -16.03
N ALA A 71 4.70 -0.54 -15.63
CA ALA A 71 5.63 0.10 -14.71
C ALA A 71 5.66 -0.63 -13.35
N VAL A 72 4.50 -0.97 -12.80
CA VAL A 72 4.38 -1.71 -11.53
C VAL A 72 5.08 -3.07 -11.63
N VAL A 73 4.92 -3.80 -12.75
CA VAL A 73 5.65 -5.07 -12.98
C VAL A 73 7.17 -4.83 -13.02
N LEU A 74 7.63 -3.80 -13.72
CA LEU A 74 9.05 -3.45 -13.77
C LEU A 74 9.60 -3.09 -12.38
N TRP A 75 8.86 -2.28 -11.60
CA TRP A 75 9.22 -1.97 -10.22
C TRP A 75 9.25 -3.20 -9.32
N GLY A 76 8.30 -4.13 -9.50
CA GLY A 76 8.31 -5.41 -8.80
C GLY A 76 9.54 -6.25 -9.13
N VAL A 77 9.91 -6.33 -10.42
CA VAL A 77 11.14 -7.00 -10.86
C VAL A 77 12.39 -6.33 -10.28
N LEU A 78 12.43 -5.00 -10.25
CA LEU A 78 13.56 -4.25 -9.68
C LEU A 78 13.70 -4.47 -8.18
N LEU A 79 12.61 -4.37 -7.41
CA LEU A 79 12.63 -4.57 -5.96
C LEU A 79 12.94 -6.02 -5.60
N GLY A 80 12.22 -6.98 -6.21
CA GLY A 80 12.43 -8.41 -5.98
C GLY A 80 13.80 -8.89 -6.46
N GLY A 81 14.22 -8.45 -7.65
CA GLY A 81 15.53 -8.77 -8.23
C GLY A 81 16.68 -8.19 -7.39
N GLY A 82 16.56 -6.92 -6.96
CA GLY A 82 17.48 -6.31 -6.02
C GLY A 82 17.58 -7.14 -4.73
N TYR A 83 16.46 -7.46 -4.10
CA TYR A 83 16.44 -8.31 -2.91
C TYR A 83 17.14 -9.67 -3.14
N TYR A 84 16.86 -10.33 -4.27
CA TYR A 84 17.51 -11.59 -4.62
C TYR A 84 19.02 -11.44 -4.76
N LEU A 85 19.52 -10.40 -5.41
CA LEU A 85 20.96 -10.21 -5.60
C LEU A 85 21.70 -10.06 -4.26
N LEU A 86 21.08 -9.37 -3.29
CA LEU A 86 21.65 -9.13 -1.96
C LEU A 86 21.50 -10.32 -1.01
N ARG A 87 20.34 -10.98 -1.00
CA ARG A 87 20.00 -12.01 0.02
C ARG A 87 20.03 -13.44 -0.50
N ARG A 88 20.01 -13.62 -1.83
CA ARG A 88 19.93 -14.92 -2.52
C ARG A 88 18.71 -15.76 -2.11
N ASP A 89 17.70 -15.14 -1.52
CA ASP A 89 16.43 -15.76 -1.16
C ASP A 89 15.41 -15.55 -2.30
N ARG A 90 15.11 -16.65 -3.00
CA ARG A 90 14.18 -16.67 -4.14
C ARG A 90 12.74 -16.47 -3.72
N ILE A 91 12.34 -17.01 -2.56
CA ILE A 91 10.96 -16.94 -2.08
C ILE A 91 10.67 -15.50 -1.65
N GLY A 92 11.56 -14.91 -0.85
CA GLY A 92 11.44 -13.51 -0.46
C GLY A 92 11.42 -12.56 -1.66
N ALA A 93 12.30 -12.77 -2.64
CA ALA A 93 12.33 -11.98 -3.87
C ALA A 93 11.01 -12.07 -4.67
N ALA A 94 10.50 -13.27 -4.89
CA ALA A 94 9.24 -13.48 -5.60
C ALA A 94 8.07 -12.84 -4.84
N LEU A 95 8.02 -12.96 -3.51
CA LEU A 95 6.94 -12.39 -2.71
C LEU A 95 6.96 -10.85 -2.74
N LEU A 96 8.14 -10.23 -2.65
CA LEU A 96 8.26 -8.77 -2.76
C LEU A 96 7.84 -8.27 -4.13
N MET A 97 8.22 -8.96 -5.21
CA MET A 97 7.74 -8.65 -6.56
C MET A 97 6.20 -8.74 -6.64
N LEU A 98 5.63 -9.85 -6.16
CA LEU A 98 4.18 -10.06 -6.18
C LEU A 98 3.43 -9.02 -5.34
N LEU A 99 4.01 -8.56 -4.22
CA LEU A 99 3.42 -7.50 -3.41
C LEU A 99 3.36 -6.16 -4.16
N VAL A 100 4.42 -5.77 -4.86
CA VAL A 100 4.39 -4.56 -5.70
C VAL A 100 3.30 -4.68 -6.77
N VAL A 101 3.23 -5.82 -7.46
CA VAL A 101 2.19 -6.06 -8.48
C VAL A 101 0.78 -6.11 -7.90
N SER A 102 0.63 -6.63 -6.68
CA SER A 102 -0.67 -6.68 -6.00
C SER A 102 -1.26 -5.30 -5.76
N HIS A 103 -0.43 -4.25 -5.70
CA HIS A 103 -0.89 -2.88 -5.57
C HIS A 103 -1.84 -2.50 -6.71
N TRP A 104 -1.36 -2.60 -7.95
CA TRP A 104 -2.16 -2.31 -9.15
C TRP A 104 -3.41 -3.20 -9.22
N THR A 105 -3.27 -4.49 -8.93
CA THR A 105 -4.40 -5.42 -8.94
C THR A 105 -5.49 -5.01 -7.96
N LEU A 106 -5.13 -4.62 -6.74
CA LEU A 106 -6.11 -4.19 -5.75
C LEU A 106 -6.69 -2.81 -6.08
N ASP A 107 -5.92 -1.94 -6.71
CA ASP A 107 -6.41 -0.66 -7.21
C ASP A 107 -7.49 -0.84 -8.28
N THR A 108 -7.39 -1.85 -9.15
CA THR A 108 -8.44 -2.11 -10.15
C THR A 108 -9.83 -2.30 -9.53
N LEU A 109 -9.92 -2.72 -8.26
CA LEU A 109 -11.19 -2.89 -7.58
C LEU A 109 -11.84 -1.54 -7.23
N VAL A 110 -11.03 -0.56 -6.85
CA VAL A 110 -11.52 0.69 -6.23
C VAL A 110 -11.52 1.87 -7.17
N HIS A 111 -10.53 1.96 -8.03
CA HIS A 111 -10.35 3.05 -8.97
C HIS A 111 -11.47 3.13 -10.00
N GLN A 112 -11.78 4.35 -10.43
CA GLN A 112 -12.52 4.55 -11.68
C GLN A 112 -11.71 3.95 -12.85
N PRO A 113 -12.26 3.88 -14.08
CA PRO A 113 -11.48 3.49 -15.25
C PRO A 113 -10.39 4.52 -15.60
N ASP A 114 -9.39 4.67 -14.74
CA ASP A 114 -8.27 5.60 -14.81
C ASP A 114 -6.91 4.88 -14.75
N LEU A 115 -6.84 3.59 -14.40
CA LEU A 115 -5.58 2.86 -14.30
C LEU A 115 -5.03 2.45 -15.68
N PRO A 116 -3.82 2.91 -16.07
CA PRO A 116 -3.24 2.54 -17.34
C PRO A 116 -2.69 1.11 -17.32
N LEU A 117 -2.84 0.39 -18.43
CA LEU A 117 -2.13 -0.87 -18.64
C LEU A 117 -0.67 -0.64 -19.03
N LEU A 118 -0.46 0.30 -19.95
CA LEU A 118 0.84 0.71 -20.47
C LEU A 118 0.95 2.24 -20.37
N PRO A 119 2.17 2.81 -20.25
CA PRO A 119 2.35 4.25 -20.39
C PRO A 119 1.79 4.75 -21.73
N GLY A 120 0.92 5.77 -21.68
CA GLY A 120 0.23 6.33 -22.85
C GLY A 120 -0.90 5.45 -23.42
N SER A 121 -1.40 4.46 -22.67
CA SER A 121 -2.54 3.63 -23.08
C SER A 121 -3.85 4.41 -23.06
N ASP A 122 -4.64 4.34 -24.14
CA ASP A 122 -6.03 4.84 -24.17
C ASP A 122 -7.00 3.89 -23.43
N PHE A 123 -6.58 2.64 -23.20
CA PHE A 123 -7.36 1.66 -22.45
C PHE A 123 -7.01 1.75 -20.96
N MET A 124 -7.98 2.21 -20.16
CA MET A 124 -7.90 2.33 -18.71
C MET A 124 -8.79 1.29 -18.02
N VAL A 125 -8.39 0.84 -16.82
CA VAL A 125 -9.05 -0.21 -16.07
C VAL A 125 -9.52 0.32 -14.71
N GLY A 126 -10.66 -0.17 -14.23
CA GLY A 126 -11.16 0.10 -12.88
C GLY A 126 -12.61 -0.32 -12.72
N LEU A 127 -12.96 -0.86 -11.55
CA LEU A 127 -14.31 -1.32 -11.21
C LEU A 127 -15.13 -0.25 -10.45
N ASN A 128 -14.50 0.88 -10.11
CA ASN A 128 -15.12 2.06 -9.52
C ASN A 128 -15.78 1.82 -8.16
N ALA A 129 -15.22 0.97 -7.28
CA ALA A 129 -15.83 0.78 -5.95
C ALA A 129 -15.86 2.06 -5.10
N TRP A 130 -14.97 3.03 -5.35
CA TRP A 130 -14.98 4.34 -4.69
C TRP A 130 -16.22 5.20 -5.01
N SER A 131 -17.03 4.84 -6.00
CA SER A 131 -18.35 5.47 -6.19
C SER A 131 -19.41 4.98 -5.18
N SER A 132 -19.08 4.01 -4.32
CA SER A 132 -19.97 3.45 -3.30
C SER A 132 -19.22 3.28 -1.98
N LEU A 133 -19.52 4.15 -1.01
CA LEU A 133 -18.93 4.07 0.33
C LEU A 133 -19.14 2.68 0.99
N PRO A 134 -20.35 2.08 0.99
CA PRO A 134 -20.54 0.75 1.58
C PRO A 134 -19.67 -0.33 0.92
N LEU A 135 -19.53 -0.30 -0.41
CA LEU A 135 -18.71 -1.27 -1.14
C LEU A 135 -17.22 -1.08 -0.83
N THR A 136 -16.76 0.17 -0.80
CA THR A 136 -15.38 0.50 -0.42
C THR A 136 -15.07 0.03 0.99
N LEU A 137 -15.92 0.35 1.97
CA LEU A 137 -15.76 -0.10 3.35
C LEU A 137 -15.73 -1.63 3.44
N LEU A 138 -16.62 -2.32 2.72
CA LEU A 138 -16.64 -3.77 2.68
C LEU A 138 -15.32 -4.35 2.17
N ILE A 139 -14.81 -3.86 1.03
CA ILE A 139 -13.56 -4.34 0.43
C ILE A 139 -12.37 -4.02 1.33
N GLU A 140 -12.15 -2.74 1.64
CA GLU A 140 -10.93 -2.29 2.31
C GLU A 140 -10.83 -2.79 3.75
N LEU A 141 -11.93 -2.77 4.52
CA LEU A 141 -11.91 -3.26 5.90
C LEU A 141 -11.85 -4.79 5.98
N SER A 142 -12.45 -5.52 5.03
CA SER A 142 -12.34 -6.98 5.00
C SER A 142 -10.91 -7.41 4.69
N LEU A 143 -10.28 -6.79 3.68
CA LEU A 143 -8.87 -7.02 3.37
C LEU A 143 -8.00 -6.69 4.58
N PHE A 144 -8.15 -5.51 5.17
CA PHE A 144 -7.37 -5.08 6.33
C PHE A 144 -7.52 -6.01 7.53
N THR A 145 -8.76 -6.38 7.88
CA THR A 145 -9.04 -7.30 8.98
C THR A 145 -8.41 -8.67 8.72
N LEU A 146 -8.53 -9.20 7.50
CA LEU A 146 -7.94 -10.48 7.11
C LEU A 146 -6.41 -10.43 7.18
N GLY A 147 -5.78 -9.37 6.66
CA GLY A 147 -4.33 -9.19 6.69
C GLY A 147 -3.79 -9.12 8.11
N VAL A 148 -4.40 -8.30 8.97
CA VAL A 148 -4.04 -8.21 10.40
C VAL A 148 -4.25 -9.55 11.11
N TRP A 149 -5.35 -10.24 10.83
CA TRP A 149 -5.61 -11.56 11.40
C TRP A 149 -4.54 -12.58 11.00
N LEU A 150 -4.17 -12.65 9.72
CA LEU A 150 -3.09 -13.51 9.22
C LEU A 150 -1.74 -13.18 9.89
N TYR A 151 -1.43 -11.90 10.05
CA TYR A 151 -0.21 -11.45 10.74
C TYR A 151 -0.17 -11.87 12.21
N LEU A 152 -1.29 -11.74 12.93
CA LEU A 152 -1.40 -12.13 14.33
C LEU A 152 -1.33 -13.64 14.54
N ARG A 153 -1.75 -14.43 13.54
CA ARG A 153 -1.68 -15.90 13.60
C ARG A 153 -0.25 -16.45 13.58
N VAL A 154 0.69 -15.70 13.01
CA VAL A 154 2.09 -16.14 12.82
C VAL A 154 3.10 -15.33 13.62
N THR A 155 2.66 -14.30 14.37
CA THR A 155 3.55 -13.49 15.21
C THR A 155 3.02 -13.30 16.62
N GLU A 156 3.91 -13.31 17.60
CA GLU A 156 3.60 -12.96 18.99
C GLU A 156 4.51 -11.85 19.50
N ALA A 157 4.02 -11.08 20.47
CA ALA A 157 4.80 -10.04 21.12
C ALA A 157 5.82 -10.66 22.08
N ILE A 158 7.06 -10.16 22.05
CA ILE A 158 8.13 -10.56 22.97
C ILE A 158 8.02 -9.77 24.28
N ASP A 159 7.53 -8.54 24.21
CA ASP A 159 7.38 -7.63 25.34
C ASP A 159 6.11 -6.76 25.20
N ARG A 160 5.88 -5.85 26.16
CA ARG A 160 4.73 -4.93 26.13
C ARG A 160 4.82 -3.95 24.97
N VAL A 161 6.02 -3.59 24.52
CA VAL A 161 6.21 -2.70 23.36
C VAL A 161 5.67 -3.36 22.11
N GLY A 162 5.93 -4.66 21.89
CA GLY A 162 5.41 -5.41 20.74
C GLY A 162 3.89 -5.54 20.68
N VAL A 163 3.21 -5.44 21.82
CA VAL A 163 1.74 -5.34 21.89
C VAL A 163 1.29 -3.95 21.48
N TRP A 164 1.79 -2.91 22.16
CA TRP A 164 1.33 -1.54 21.97
C TRP A 164 1.75 -0.95 20.63
N ALA A 165 2.95 -1.28 20.12
CA ALA A 165 3.44 -0.81 18.83
C ALA A 165 2.56 -1.32 17.68
N LEU A 166 2.13 -2.59 17.73
CA LEU A 166 1.25 -3.15 16.70
C LEU A 166 -0.16 -2.58 16.78
N TRP A 167 -0.79 -2.63 17.95
CA TRP A 167 -2.16 -2.10 18.11
C TRP A 167 -2.21 -0.59 17.90
N GLY A 168 -1.16 0.13 18.28
CA GLY A 168 -0.99 1.55 17.99
C GLY A 168 -0.92 1.82 16.48
N LEU A 169 -0.12 1.04 15.74
CA LEU A 169 -0.07 1.14 14.27
C LEU A 169 -1.45 0.85 13.64
N ILE A 170 -2.12 -0.23 14.07
CA ILE A 170 -3.45 -0.60 13.55
C ILE A 170 -4.46 0.52 13.78
N LEU A 171 -4.52 1.05 15.01
CA LEU A 171 -5.40 2.16 15.35
C LEU A 171 -5.06 3.40 14.51
N PHE A 172 -3.76 3.72 14.37
CA PHE A 172 -3.31 4.87 13.60
C PHE A 172 -3.66 4.76 12.12
N LEU A 173 -3.47 3.60 11.49
CA LEU A 173 -3.89 3.34 10.11
C LEU A 173 -5.40 3.50 9.94
N LEU A 174 -6.20 3.00 10.88
CA LEU A 174 -7.66 3.19 10.88
C LEU A 174 -8.05 4.66 11.08
N THR A 175 -7.31 5.42 11.89
CA THR A 175 -7.52 6.87 12.05
C THR A 175 -7.22 7.62 10.76
N ILE A 176 -6.10 7.33 10.08
CA ILE A 176 -5.78 7.91 8.78
C ILE A 176 -6.86 7.53 7.76
N TYR A 177 -7.30 6.27 7.74
CA TYR A 177 -8.35 5.82 6.83
C TYR A 177 -9.67 6.57 7.05
N ALA A 178 -10.09 6.75 8.31
CA ALA A 178 -11.25 7.57 8.63
C ALA A 178 -11.06 9.02 8.18
N GLY A 179 -9.85 9.58 8.34
CA GLY A 179 -9.50 10.90 7.81
C GLY A 179 -9.60 10.99 6.29
N ASN A 180 -9.16 9.96 5.56
CA ASN A 180 -9.26 9.91 4.10
C ASN A 180 -10.73 9.82 3.64
N LEU A 181 -11.59 9.13 4.39
CA LEU A 181 -13.00 8.93 4.05
C LEU A 181 -13.90 10.13 4.38
N PHE A 182 -13.63 10.81 5.50
CA PHE A 182 -14.54 11.80 6.09
C PHE A 182 -13.91 13.18 6.29
N GLY A 183 -12.61 13.32 6.04
CA GLY A 183 -11.90 14.59 6.12
C GLY A 183 -12.19 15.50 4.94
N GLU A 184 -11.80 16.76 5.08
CA GLU A 184 -11.86 17.71 3.98
C GLU A 184 -10.84 17.35 2.88
N PRO A 185 -11.14 17.63 1.60
CA PRO A 185 -10.16 17.48 0.53
C PRO A 185 -8.86 18.24 0.82
N PRO A 186 -7.71 17.73 0.38
CA PRO A 186 -6.44 18.43 0.53
C PRO A 186 -6.49 19.83 -0.11
N PRO A 187 -5.84 20.84 0.48
CA PRO A 187 -5.92 22.21 -0.01
C PRO A 187 -5.19 22.44 -1.34
N ASN A 188 -4.23 21.57 -1.69
CA ASN A 188 -3.48 21.59 -2.94
C ASN A 188 -2.75 20.25 -3.15
N VAL A 189 -2.25 20.02 -4.38
CA VAL A 189 -1.53 18.81 -4.79
C VAL A 189 -0.21 18.64 -4.02
N GLU A 190 0.48 19.74 -3.70
CA GLU A 190 1.74 19.69 -2.93
C GLU A 190 1.54 19.05 -1.55
N MET A 191 0.42 19.35 -0.88
CA MET A 191 0.07 18.74 0.41
C MET A 191 -0.16 17.23 0.27
N ILE A 192 -0.76 16.76 -0.83
CA ILE A 192 -0.93 15.32 -1.11
C ILE A 192 0.43 14.64 -1.14
N ALA A 193 1.40 15.24 -1.84
CA ALA A 193 2.73 14.68 -1.94
C ALA A 193 3.47 14.65 -0.59
N TRP A 194 3.44 15.75 0.18
CA TRP A 194 4.10 15.77 1.49
C TRP A 194 3.48 14.78 2.49
N VAL A 195 2.15 14.68 2.52
CA VAL A 195 1.46 13.68 3.35
C VAL A 195 1.73 12.26 2.86
N GLY A 196 1.77 12.03 1.54
CA GLY A 196 2.17 10.75 0.95
C GLY A 196 3.57 10.32 1.39
N HIS A 197 4.54 11.25 1.41
CA HIS A 197 5.87 10.97 1.95
C HIS A 197 5.88 10.59 3.43
N ALA A 198 4.89 11.02 4.23
CA ALA A 198 4.79 10.61 5.63
C ALA A 198 4.52 9.11 5.79
N GLN A 199 4.10 8.38 4.74
CA GLN A 199 3.98 6.92 4.76
C GLN A 199 5.31 6.21 5.05
N TRP A 200 6.46 6.84 4.77
CA TRP A 200 7.77 6.30 5.18
C TRP A 200 7.87 6.13 6.71
N LEU A 201 7.17 6.94 7.51
CA LEU A 201 7.10 6.75 8.96
C LEU A 201 6.37 5.47 9.34
N LEU A 202 5.33 5.07 8.58
CA LEU A 202 4.60 3.81 8.78
C LEU A 202 5.48 2.60 8.45
N VAL A 203 6.31 2.71 7.40
CA VAL A 203 7.35 1.71 7.07
C VAL A 203 8.35 1.56 8.21
N LEU A 204 8.88 2.68 8.73
CA LEU A 204 9.82 2.67 9.87
C LEU A 204 9.18 2.08 11.12
N TRP A 205 7.89 2.36 11.37
CA TRP A 205 7.12 1.74 12.44
C TRP A 205 7.03 0.21 12.24
N GLY A 206 6.79 -0.26 11.02
CA GLY A 206 6.83 -1.69 10.68
C GLY A 206 8.15 -2.36 11.05
N PHE A 207 9.30 -1.74 10.70
CA PHE A 207 10.62 -2.24 11.12
C PHE A 207 10.82 -2.24 12.64
N TRP A 208 10.26 -1.25 13.34
CA TRP A 208 10.33 -1.20 14.80
C TRP A 208 9.50 -2.32 15.43
N ILE A 209 8.32 -2.62 14.92
CA ILE A 209 7.47 -3.74 15.39
C ILE A 209 8.21 -5.09 15.29
N ASP A 210 8.94 -5.35 14.20
CA ASP A 210 9.72 -6.59 14.05
C ASP A 210 10.76 -6.80 15.16
N ARG A 211 11.26 -5.74 15.81
CA ARG A 211 12.22 -5.86 16.92
C ARG A 211 11.58 -6.35 18.22
N HIS A 212 10.27 -6.22 18.34
CA HIS A 212 9.51 -6.52 19.55
C HIS A 212 8.50 -7.66 19.35
N ARG A 213 8.48 -8.30 18.18
CA ARG A 213 7.64 -9.45 17.86
C ARG A 213 8.46 -10.56 17.22
N ARG A 214 8.13 -11.81 17.53
CA ARG A 214 8.75 -12.99 16.92
C ARG A 214 7.73 -13.80 16.16
N VAL A 215 8.22 -14.58 15.21
CA VAL A 215 7.41 -15.56 14.46
C VAL A 215 7.18 -16.79 15.34
N THR A 216 5.96 -17.33 15.31
CA THR A 216 5.54 -18.48 16.13
C THR A 216 5.58 -19.83 15.41
N ILE A 217 5.75 -19.81 14.09
CA ILE A 217 5.90 -21.00 13.25
C ILE A 217 7.38 -21.25 12.94
N ASP A 218 7.82 -22.51 13.04
CA ASP A 218 9.15 -22.90 12.58
C ASP A 218 9.22 -22.73 11.05
N ALA A 219 10.22 -21.97 10.58
CA ALA A 219 10.32 -21.48 9.20
C ALA A 219 11.55 -21.98 8.45
#